data_AF-A0A0M3B1N4-F1
#
_entry.id   AF-A0A0M3B1N4-F1
#
_cell.length_a   1.000
_cell.length_b   1.000
_cell.length_c   1.000
_cell.angle_alpha   90.00
_cell.angle_beta   90.00
_cell.angle_gamma   90.00
#
_symmetry.space_group_name_H-M   'P 1'
#
loop_
_entity.id
_entity.type
_entity.pdbx_description
1 polymer ?
#
loop_
_entity_poly.entity_id
_entity_poly.type
_entity_poly.pdbx_seq_one_letter_code
_entity_poly.pdbx_strand_id
1 'polypeptide(L)'
;MNRVVINMDAQGGFTIYSDEPIELFCVSDHTPADRVYQMEVEVGVEKVRQQLGNDPIGHRHDSQTFGTGHGPRRPPSKRKLEVVK
;
A
#
# COMPACT_ATOMS: atom_id res chain seq x y z
N MET A 1 15.63 9.25 3.53
CA MET A 1 15.07 7.88 3.50
C MET A 1 13.81 7.95 2.68
N ASN A 2 13.76 7.27 1.54
CA ASN A 2 12.60 7.29 0.66
C ASN A 2 11.56 6.28 1.16
N ARG A 3 10.35 6.74 1.47
CA ARG A 3 9.22 5.86 1.84
C ARG A 3 8.45 5.49 0.58
N VAL A 4 7.99 4.24 0.55
CA VAL A 4 7.10 3.72 -0.50
C VAL A 4 5.84 3.18 0.17
N VAL A 5 4.68 3.56 -0.35
CA VAL A 5 3.38 3.05 0.08
C VAL A 5 2.74 2.31 -1.08
N ILE A 6 2.34 1.06 -0.83
CA ILE A 6 1.53 0.27 -1.75
C ILE A 6 0.12 0.27 -1.18
N ASN A 7 -0.79 1.00 -1.81
CA ASN A 7 -2.20 1.00 -1.45
C ASN A 7 -2.90 -0.05 -2.32
N MET A 8 -3.56 -1.01 -1.66
CA MET A 8 -4.36 -2.04 -2.34
C MET A 8 -5.84 -1.72 -2.18
N ASP A 9 -6.55 -1.60 -3.29
CA ASP A 9 -7.99 -1.40 -3.27
C ASP A 9 -8.75 -2.71 -2.96
N ALA A 10 -10.08 -2.61 -2.85
CA ALA A 10 -10.93 -3.77 -2.55
C ALA A 10 -11.01 -4.80 -3.69
N GLN A 11 -10.58 -4.46 -4.90
CA GLN A 11 -10.51 -5.34 -6.07
C GLN A 11 -9.14 -6.00 -6.22
N GLY A 12 -8.18 -5.65 -5.37
CA GLY A 12 -6.80 -6.12 -5.44
C GLY A 12 -5.91 -5.32 -6.39
N GLY A 13 -6.37 -4.17 -6.88
CA GLY A 13 -5.56 -3.23 -7.64
C GLY A 13 -4.58 -2.49 -6.74
N PHE A 14 -3.38 -2.19 -7.25
CA PHE A 14 -2.34 -1.47 -6.52
C PHE A 14 -2.11 -0.06 -7.06
N THR A 15 -2.06 0.91 -6.15
CA THR A 15 -1.55 2.25 -6.43
C THR A 15 -0.31 2.49 -5.56
N ILE A 16 0.76 2.98 -6.17
CA ILE A 16 2.07 3.10 -5.54
C ILE A 16 2.42 4.58 -5.38
N TYR A 17 2.86 4.95 -4.18
CA TYR A 17 3.29 6.29 -3.82
C TYR A 17 4.73 6.26 -3.31
N SER A 18 5.53 7.28 -3.62
CA SER A 18 6.90 7.40 -3.11
C SER A 18 7.26 8.84 -2.79
N ASP A 19 8.14 9.06 -1.80
CA ASP A 19 8.61 10.42 -1.48
C ASP A 19 9.44 11.01 -2.63
N GLU A 20 10.22 10.17 -3.31
CA GLU A 20 11.14 10.52 -4.40
C GLU A 20 10.88 9.66 -5.65
N PRO A 21 11.28 10.09 -6.85
CA PRO A 21 11.14 9.28 -8.07
C PRO A 21 11.83 7.92 -7.95
N ILE A 22 11.11 6.86 -8.31
CA ILE A 22 11.62 5.48 -8.35
C ILE A 22 11.08 4.76 -9.58
N GLU A 23 11.80 3.74 -10.02
CA GLU A 23 11.26 2.72 -10.93
C GLU A 23 10.74 1.56 -10.10
N LEU A 24 9.47 1.20 -10.30
CA LEU A 24 8.85 0.05 -9.65
C LEU A 24 8.50 -1.03 -10.67
N PHE A 25 8.98 -2.25 -10.42
CA PHE A 25 8.71 -3.41 -11.24
C PHE A 25 8.02 -4.49 -10.38
N CYS A 26 6.92 -5.04 -10.87
CA CYS A 26 6.22 -6.17 -10.27
C CYS A 26 6.61 -7.46 -11.00
N VAL A 27 7.08 -8.45 -10.23
CA VAL A 27 7.40 -9.80 -10.68
C VAL A 27 6.46 -10.77 -9.98
N SER A 28 5.82 -11.66 -10.74
CA SER A 28 4.83 -12.61 -10.23
C SER A 28 5.32 -14.04 -10.41
N ASP A 29 5.68 -14.68 -9.30
CA ASP A 29 6.08 -16.11 -9.28
C ASP A 29 4.91 -17.05 -9.62
N HIS A 30 3.67 -16.57 -9.51
CA HIS A 30 2.47 -17.31 -9.92
C HIS A 30 2.35 -17.44 -11.44
N THR A 31 3.02 -16.57 -12.20
CA THR A 31 3.02 -16.53 -13.66
C THR A 31 4.45 -16.32 -14.18
N PRO A 32 5.36 -17.28 -13.95
CA PRO A 32 6.81 -17.07 -14.09
C PRO A 32 7.28 -16.89 -15.54
N ALA A 33 6.45 -17.25 -16.52
CA ALA A 33 6.74 -17.13 -17.95
C ALA A 33 5.95 -15.99 -18.63
N ASP A 34 5.26 -15.15 -17.86
CA ASP A 34 4.59 -13.96 -18.41
C ASP A 34 5.59 -12.80 -18.52
N ARG A 35 5.30 -11.65 -17.90
CA ARG A 35 6.10 -10.43 -18.05
C ARG A 35 6.36 -9.76 -16.70
N VAL A 36 7.41 -8.96 -16.68
CA VAL A 36 7.65 -7.98 -15.60
C VAL A 36 6.80 -6.75 -15.89
N TYR A 37 6.04 -6.29 -14.91
CA TYR A 37 5.16 -5.13 -15.06
C TYR A 37 5.83 -3.91 -14.44
N GLN A 38 6.21 -2.93 -15.27
CA GLN A 38 6.60 -1.61 -14.77
C GLN A 38 5.35 -0.85 -14.36
N MET A 39 5.33 -0.33 -13.14
CA MET A 39 4.17 0.36 -12.58
C MET A 39 4.42 1.86 -12.53
N GLU A 40 3.35 2.64 -12.75
CA GLU A 40 3.38 4.07 -12.47
C GLU A 40 3.44 4.33 -10.96
N VAL A 41 4.20 5.34 -10.57
CA VAL A 41 4.38 5.74 -9.18
C VAL A 41 4.01 7.20 -9.02
N GLU A 42 3.12 7.48 -8.08
CA GLU A 42 2.80 8.84 -7.68
C GLU A 42 3.85 9.39 -6.72
N VAL A 43 4.62 10.37 -7.19
CA VAL A 43 5.71 10.97 -6.39
C VAL A 43 5.21 12.17 -5.57
N GLY A 44 5.60 12.22 -4.30
CA GLY A 44 5.45 13.39 -3.45
C GLY A 44 5.25 13.05 -1.97
N VAL A 45 6.03 13.71 -1.11
CA VAL A 45 5.99 13.55 0.36
C VAL A 45 4.58 13.72 0.95
N GLU A 46 3.83 14.70 0.46
CA GLU A 46 2.47 14.95 0.94
C GLU A 46 1.50 13.83 0.52
N LYS A 47 1.68 13.23 -0.66
CA LYS A 47 0.88 12.07 -1.09
C LYS A 47 1.15 10.86 -0.20
N VAL A 48 2.41 10.59 0.09
CA VAL A 48 2.81 9.52 1.02
C VAL A 48 2.19 9.73 2.40
N ARG A 49 2.27 10.95 2.94
CA ARG A 49 1.66 11.30 4.25
C ARG A 49 0.14 11.10 4.25
N GLN A 50 -0.55 11.50 3.18
CA GLN A 50 -1.99 11.32 3.06
C GLN A 50 -2.41 9.85 3.07
N GLN A 51 -1.63 8.98 2.43
CA GLN A 51 -1.91 7.54 2.36
C GLN A 51 -1.61 6.82 3.68
N LEU A 52 -0.54 7.18 4.38
CA LEU A 52 -0.23 6.63 5.71
C LEU A 52 -1.23 7.09 6.77
N GLY A 53 -1.76 8.31 6.64
CA GLY A 53 -2.67 8.90 7.60
C GLY A 53 -2.08 8.94 9.01
N ASN A 54 -2.93 8.72 10.01
CA ASN A 54 -2.54 8.64 11.42
C ASN A 54 -2.64 7.20 11.96
N ASP A 55 -2.66 6.22 11.06
CA ASP A 55 -2.81 4.83 11.45
C ASP A 55 -1.50 4.30 12.07
N PRO A 56 -1.60 3.44 13.10
CA PRO A 56 -0.42 2.85 13.71
C PRO A 56 0.31 1.99 12.67
N ILE A 57 1.62 2.17 12.57
CA ILE A 57 2.46 1.39 11.67
C ILE A 57 2.73 0.05 12.36
N GLY A 58 2.30 -1.04 11.72
CA GLY A 58 2.70 -2.38 12.12
C GLY A 58 4.10 -2.72 11.59
N HIS A 59 4.86 -3.49 12.36
CA HIS A 59 6.20 -3.91 11.99
C HIS A 59 6.28 -5.42 11.72
N ARG A 60 7.27 -5.81 10.90
CA ARG A 60 7.60 -7.21 10.69
C ARG A 60 7.97 -7.82 12.05
N HIS A 61 7.21 -8.83 12.48
CA HIS A 61 7.32 -9.50 13.78
C HIS A 61 6.62 -8.83 14.97
N ASP A 62 5.72 -7.87 14.75
CA ASP A 62 4.79 -7.48 15.81
C ASP A 62 4.08 -8.73 16.38
N SER A 63 4.15 -8.90 17.70
CA SER A 63 3.87 -10.16 18.37
C SER A 63 2.43 -10.63 18.15
N GLN A 64 2.27 -11.90 17.74
CA GLN A 64 0.98 -12.60 17.58
C GLN A 64 0.24 -12.88 18.90
N THR A 65 0.76 -12.45 20.06
CA THR A 65 0.25 -12.78 21.40
C THR A 65 -1.15 -12.24 21.70
N PHE A 66 -1.68 -11.35 20.85
CA PHE A 66 -3.09 -10.97 20.85
C PHE A 66 -3.74 -11.41 19.52
N GLY A 67 -4.05 -12.71 19.40
CA GLY A 67 -5.01 -13.25 18.43
C GLY A 67 -4.73 -12.97 16.94
N THR A 68 -4.27 -14.00 16.21
CA THR A 68 -4.38 -14.06 14.74
C THR A 68 -3.97 -12.79 13.97
N GLY A 69 -2.86 -12.13 14.33
CA GLY A 69 -2.22 -11.06 13.53
C GLY A 69 -3.11 -9.90 13.06
N HIS A 70 -4.32 -9.81 13.57
CA HIS A 70 -5.34 -8.83 13.27
C HIS A 70 -5.89 -8.48 14.65
N GLY A 71 -5.44 -7.36 15.24
CA GLY A 71 -6.29 -6.70 16.23
C GLY A 71 -7.72 -6.61 15.66
N PRO A 72 -8.78 -6.55 16.48
CA PRO A 72 -10.16 -6.59 15.99
C PRO A 72 -10.26 -5.69 14.76
N ARG A 73 -10.54 -6.30 13.60
CA ARG A 73 -10.51 -5.60 12.31
C ARG A 73 -11.25 -4.29 12.54
N ARG A 74 -10.57 -3.16 12.34
CA ARG A 74 -11.25 -1.88 12.40
C ARG A 74 -12.46 -2.00 11.47
N PRO A 75 -13.67 -1.61 11.92
CA PRO A 75 -14.84 -1.68 11.08
C PRO A 75 -14.53 -0.96 9.76
N PRO A 76 -15.07 -1.44 8.61
CA PRO A 76 -14.79 -0.87 7.31
C PRO A 76 -14.86 0.66 7.36
N SER A 77 -13.82 1.32 6.85
CA SER A 77 -13.81 2.78 6.71
C SER A 77 -15.07 3.19 5.94
N LYS A 78 -15.91 4.04 6.53
CA LYS A 78 -17.08 4.64 5.87
C LYS A 78 -16.70 5.72 4.85
N ARG A 79 -15.41 5.95 4.63
CA ARG A 79 -14.92 6.99 3.72
C ARG A 79 -15.25 6.58 2.29
N LYS A 80 -16.27 7.24 1.70
CA LYS A 80 -16.43 7.25 0.25
C LYS A 80 -15.29 8.08 -0.33
N LEU A 81 -14.48 7.47 -1.18
CA LEU A 81 -13.52 8.20 -1.99
C LEU A 81 -14.32 9.04 -2.99
N GLU A 82 -14.28 10.36 -2.84
CA GLU A 82 -14.83 11.26 -3.85
C GLU A 82 -13.82 11.34 -5.01
N VAL A 83 -14.29 10.96 -6.20
CA VAL A 83 -13.54 11.15 -7.44
C VAL A 83 -13.52 12.65 -7.71
N VAL A 84 -12.36 13.28 -7.53
CA VAL A 84 -12.14 14.67 -7.93
C VAL A 84 -12.09 14.70 -9.45
N LYS A 85 -13.01 15.46 -10.07
CA LYS A 85 -13.05 15.73 -11.52
C LYS A 85 -12.01 16.76 -11.92
#